data_AF-A0A914JRR2-F1
#
_entry.id   AF-A0A914JRR2-F1
#
_cell.length_a   1.000
_cell.length_b   1.000
_cell.length_c   1.000
_cell.angle_alpha   90.00
_cell.angle_beta   90.00
_cell.angle_gamma   90.00
#
_symmetry.space_group_name_H-M   'P 1'
#
loop_
_entity.id
_entity.type
_entity.pdbx_description
1 polymer ?
#
loop_
_entity_poly.entity_id
_entity_poly.type
_entity_poly.pdbx_seq_one_letter_code
_entity_poly.pdbx_strand_id
1 'polypeptide(L)'
;MAEFETDIGIDIDDGFHSTTSSGVVVQTPTKPDFYKLTFEIDDDDEDFGDDNSEDSTEAENGSATTTITTGIDTKILVENMVQICIPYYLEQKLKRQNDELNELRAQLRGYAGIGDNSKDLPSIDSSTLRLTSLHRNQNHNGMLNIFDVTEFTRILIYDLKPRVSKQLIPGLPSYLLLAGIRFFDRENDDVAITSLFKTAHSLFKDLSNSADTDLLIMWLVNLWKLLNLLRQYSGENNDEWTKQNTEQQNLQKILNFNLEPIRHQISLKIQNFYESFMKKAIDNEVLSKKILAAILQHDSSQHLSSTGIAHVGLTRQPSKDITQHALDDLLSFLSMIYEKLKMFGADRILIGQVFWQITHWICCQAMNNLVYRKDLCKFEKAIQIKHNVSEVQNWLYKHDLGELRSILEPLVQACHLLQSRKDEGNLDTLCGEMTSLLLPKQVVNILIRYTPTEEFEEDPISKDFIDRVEVKLVQRLLDEGKDVNVLKDRVIVPGSFLEPFNTEPFVYSDFALESLTLPTCLHLRDVCRLA
;
A
#
# COMPACT_ATOMS: atom_id res chain seq x y z
N MET A 1 32.73 -50.96 29.36
CA MET A 1 34.02 -50.25 29.24
C MET A 1 33.67 -48.78 29.33
N ALA A 2 33.62 -48.26 30.57
CA ALA A 2 34.72 -47.53 31.23
C ALA A 2 34.70 -46.06 30.74
N GLU A 3 34.06 -45.12 31.43
CA GLU A 3 34.38 -44.47 32.74
C GLU A 3 35.47 -43.37 32.68
N PHE A 4 35.25 -42.37 33.55
CA PHE A 4 36.09 -41.27 34.06
C PHE A 4 36.16 -39.97 33.23
N GLU A 5 35.57 -38.84 33.65
CA GLU A 5 35.74 -38.01 34.88
C GLU A 5 37.16 -37.45 35.11
N THR A 6 37.24 -36.12 35.23
CA THR A 6 37.81 -35.30 36.33
C THR A 6 38.23 -33.92 35.77
N ASP A 7 37.61 -32.80 36.14
CA ASP A 7 37.71 -32.02 37.38
C ASP A 7 39.11 -31.41 37.61
N ILE A 8 39.15 -30.09 37.86
CA ILE A 8 40.08 -29.33 38.74
C ILE A 8 39.63 -27.85 38.69
N GLY A 9 39.13 -27.34 39.82
CA GLY A 9 39.09 -25.92 40.14
C GLY A 9 40.39 -25.44 40.80
N ILE A 10 40.48 -24.13 41.06
CA ILE A 10 41.25 -23.51 42.16
C ILE A 10 40.77 -22.05 42.30
N ASP A 11 40.37 -21.71 43.52
CA ASP A 11 40.11 -20.38 44.09
C ASP A 11 41.38 -19.52 44.25
N ILE A 12 41.23 -18.21 44.54
CA ILE A 12 41.78 -17.53 45.75
C ILE A 12 41.74 -15.98 45.60
N ASP A 13 40.97 -15.39 46.53
CA ASP A 13 41.14 -14.19 47.37
C ASP A 13 41.36 -12.73 46.89
N ASP A 14 40.54 -11.87 47.55
CA ASP A 14 40.81 -10.60 48.28
C ASP A 14 41.52 -9.43 47.58
N GLY A 15 41.13 -8.16 47.74
CA GLY A 15 40.19 -7.48 48.65
C GLY A 15 40.68 -6.04 48.90
N PHE A 16 39.77 -5.05 48.81
CA PHE A 16 39.78 -3.70 49.46
C PHE A 16 40.96 -2.72 49.20
N HIS A 17 40.88 -1.37 49.16
CA HIS A 17 39.93 -0.37 49.68
C HIS A 17 40.25 1.05 49.10
N SER A 18 39.22 1.90 48.92
CA SER A 18 39.20 3.38 49.14
C SER A 18 40.04 4.29 48.20
N THR A 19 39.67 5.52 47.78
CA THR A 19 38.96 6.66 48.38
C THR A 19 38.50 7.67 47.31
N THR A 20 37.31 8.25 47.52
CA THR A 20 36.79 9.60 47.20
C THR A 20 37.64 10.64 46.45
N SER A 21 37.02 11.36 45.48
CA SER A 21 36.74 12.82 45.49
C SER A 21 36.85 13.50 44.10
N SER A 22 35.76 14.18 43.71
CA SER A 22 35.66 15.41 42.88
C SER A 22 36.35 15.43 41.50
N GLY A 23 35.72 15.72 40.37
CA GLY A 23 34.52 16.50 40.05
C GLY A 23 34.86 17.33 38.81
N VAL A 24 34.36 16.94 37.62
CA VAL A 24 34.41 17.79 36.41
C VAL A 24 33.15 17.52 35.56
N VAL A 25 32.28 18.53 35.59
CA VAL A 25 31.32 19.03 34.58
C VAL A 25 31.08 18.17 33.33
N VAL A 26 29.88 17.60 33.22
CA VAL A 26 29.31 17.09 31.96
C VAL A 26 28.51 18.22 31.32
N GLN A 27 29.00 18.74 30.19
CA GLN A 27 28.23 19.62 29.31
C GLN A 27 27.33 18.80 28.39
N THR A 28 26.02 19.01 28.53
CA THR A 28 24.97 18.58 27.61
C THR A 28 24.99 19.43 26.32
N PRO A 29 24.87 18.86 25.11
CA PRO A 29 24.62 19.64 23.93
C PRO A 29 23.12 19.96 23.78
N THR A 30 22.84 21.25 23.78
CA THR A 30 21.53 21.90 23.60
C THR A 30 21.02 21.83 22.16
N LYS A 31 19.70 21.69 22.01
CA LYS A 31 18.90 21.92 20.79
C LYS A 31 19.18 23.30 20.17
N PRO A 32 19.17 23.44 18.83
CA PRO A 32 19.00 24.74 18.19
C PRO A 32 17.51 24.99 17.84
N ASP A 33 16.93 26.03 18.45
CA ASP A 33 15.71 26.69 17.99
C ASP A 33 16.06 27.69 16.89
N PHE A 34 15.56 27.48 15.68
CA PHE A 34 15.43 28.54 14.67
C PHE A 34 14.26 28.20 13.75
N TYR A 35 13.17 28.97 13.84
CA TYR A 35 12.35 29.51 12.74
C TYR A 35 11.10 30.20 13.35
N LYS A 36 11.23 31.51 13.61
CA LYS A 36 10.12 32.46 13.56
C LYS A 36 10.21 33.11 12.17
N LEU A 37 9.20 32.89 11.34
CA LEU A 37 8.97 33.67 10.12
C LEU A 37 7.52 34.13 10.17
N THR A 38 7.37 35.38 10.59
CA THR A 38 6.21 36.24 10.39
C THR A 38 6.04 36.48 8.91
N PHE A 39 4.84 36.23 8.38
CA PHE A 39 4.46 36.70 7.05
C PHE A 39 3.83 38.09 7.22
N GLU A 40 4.52 39.10 6.71
CA GLU A 40 3.96 40.41 6.41
C GLU A 40 3.06 40.27 5.17
N ILE A 41 1.85 40.82 5.27
CA ILE A 41 0.88 40.93 4.18
C ILE A 41 1.19 42.28 3.55
N ASP A 42 1.76 42.27 2.34
CA ASP A 42 1.86 43.47 1.51
C ASP A 42 0.52 43.63 0.78
N ASP A 43 -0.25 44.62 1.26
CA ASP A 43 -1.36 45.24 0.56
C ASP A 43 -0.78 46.20 -0.50
N ASP A 44 -0.92 45.87 -1.78
CA ASP A 44 -0.74 46.83 -2.87
C ASP A 44 -2.11 47.21 -3.43
N ASP A 45 -2.58 48.35 -2.95
CA ASP A 45 -3.66 49.15 -3.50
C ASP A 45 -3.23 49.77 -4.84
N GLU A 46 -3.93 49.47 -5.93
CA GLU A 46 -4.02 50.38 -7.09
C GLU A 46 -5.50 50.74 -7.32
N ASP A 47 -5.90 51.84 -6.69
CA ASP A 47 -7.12 52.59 -6.97
C ASP A 47 -6.83 53.65 -8.05
N PHE A 48 -7.57 53.59 -9.16
CA PHE A 48 -7.64 54.66 -10.15
C PHE A 48 -9.11 55.07 -10.31
N GLY A 49 -9.47 56.15 -9.62
CA GLY A 49 -10.04 57.36 -10.24
C GLY A 49 -11.47 57.30 -10.75
N ASP A 50 -12.35 57.89 -9.95
CA ASP A 50 -13.55 58.68 -10.29
C ASP A 50 -13.74 59.08 -11.77
N ASP A 51 -14.99 59.00 -12.26
CA ASP A 51 -15.75 60.24 -12.47
C ASP A 51 -17.24 60.01 -12.85
N ASN A 52 -18.03 60.96 -12.35
CA ASN A 52 -19.38 61.39 -12.73
C ASN A 52 -20.59 60.68 -12.11
N SER A 53 -21.61 61.37 -11.60
CA SER A 53 -21.86 62.77 -11.22
C SER A 53 -23.34 62.83 -10.81
N GLU A 54 -23.69 63.83 -9.99
CA GLU A 54 -25.04 64.36 -9.70
C GLU A 54 -25.79 63.66 -8.54
N ASP A 55 -25.80 64.24 -7.32
CA ASP A 55 -26.52 65.46 -6.87
C ASP A 55 -28.05 65.24 -6.94
N SER A 56 -28.89 65.48 -5.94
CA SER A 56 -28.82 66.20 -4.67
C SER A 56 -30.11 65.91 -3.86
N THR A 57 -30.08 66.27 -2.56
CA THR A 57 -31.19 66.75 -1.71
C THR A 57 -32.16 65.76 -1.01
N GLU A 58 -31.84 65.54 0.27
CA GLU A 58 -32.66 65.78 1.49
C GLU A 58 -34.19 65.93 1.37
N ALA A 59 -34.93 65.14 2.16
CA ALA A 59 -35.83 65.63 3.23
C ALA A 59 -36.48 64.48 4.02
N GLU A 60 -36.53 64.69 5.34
CA GLU A 60 -37.08 63.83 6.40
C GLU A 60 -38.60 63.56 6.27
N ASN A 61 -39.06 62.37 6.69
CA ASN A 61 -40.17 62.21 7.65
C ASN A 61 -40.53 60.73 7.97
N GLY A 62 -40.44 60.39 9.25
CA GLY A 62 -41.45 59.67 10.04
C GLY A 62 -42.05 58.33 9.56
N SER A 63 -41.60 57.25 10.22
CA SER A 63 -42.41 56.15 10.78
C SER A 63 -43.34 55.33 9.85
N ALA A 64 -42.86 54.14 9.42
CA ALA A 64 -43.69 52.94 9.40
C ALA A 64 -42.81 51.67 9.36
N THR A 65 -42.91 50.84 10.39
CA THR A 65 -42.45 49.45 10.38
C THR A 65 -43.15 48.70 9.25
N THR A 66 -42.44 48.35 8.19
CA THR A 66 -42.90 47.37 7.19
C THR A 66 -41.75 46.44 6.84
N THR A 67 -41.90 45.20 7.25
CA THR A 67 -41.10 44.04 6.89
C THR A 67 -41.07 43.90 5.36
N ILE A 68 -39.91 44.12 4.73
CA ILE A 68 -39.69 43.76 3.33
C ILE A 68 -38.67 42.62 3.30
N THR A 69 -39.22 41.41 3.21
CA THR A 69 -38.52 40.22 2.74
C THR A 69 -38.08 40.43 1.29
N THR A 70 -36.78 40.63 1.05
CA THR A 70 -36.20 40.43 -0.27
C THR A 70 -36.05 38.92 -0.51
N GLY A 71 -37.16 38.30 -0.91
CA GLY A 71 -37.14 36.98 -1.54
C GLY A 71 -36.44 37.10 -2.89
N ILE A 72 -35.14 36.82 -2.92
CA ILE A 72 -34.49 36.41 -4.16
C ILE A 72 -35.14 35.07 -4.50
N ASP A 73 -35.97 35.05 -5.55
CA ASP A 73 -36.60 33.83 -6.05
C ASP A 73 -35.50 32.87 -6.53
N THR A 74 -35.04 32.03 -5.61
CA THR A 74 -34.08 30.92 -5.83
C THR A 74 -34.50 30.05 -7.01
N LYS A 75 -35.79 30.05 -7.35
CA LYS A 75 -36.36 29.37 -8.51
C LYS A 75 -35.87 29.92 -9.85
N ILE A 76 -35.75 31.25 -10.00
CA ILE A 76 -35.27 31.89 -11.24
C ILE A 76 -33.77 31.66 -11.43
N LEU A 77 -33.01 31.64 -10.33
CA LEU A 77 -31.57 31.39 -10.35
C LEU A 77 -31.26 29.92 -10.69
N VAL A 78 -32.05 28.98 -10.15
CA VAL A 78 -31.95 27.56 -10.51
C VAL A 78 -32.39 27.31 -11.95
N GLU A 79 -33.48 27.94 -12.42
CA GLU A 79 -33.91 27.82 -13.83
C GLU A 79 -32.84 28.35 -14.80
N ASN A 80 -32.20 29.48 -14.49
CA ASN A 80 -31.12 30.03 -15.32
C ASN A 80 -29.84 29.18 -15.30
N MET A 81 -29.48 28.58 -14.15
CA MET A 81 -28.35 27.63 -14.09
C MET A 81 -28.64 26.33 -14.84
N VAL A 82 -29.87 25.81 -14.76
CA VAL A 82 -30.30 24.62 -15.52
C VAL A 82 -30.27 24.88 -17.03
N GLN A 83 -30.72 26.08 -17.45
CA GLN A 83 -30.80 26.44 -18.87
C GLN A 83 -29.43 26.63 -19.54
N ILE A 84 -28.38 26.97 -18.78
CA ILE A 84 -27.02 27.21 -19.31
C ILE A 84 -26.10 26.00 -19.08
N CYS A 85 -26.14 25.39 -17.88
CA CYS A 85 -25.21 24.32 -17.54
C CYS A 85 -25.56 22.99 -18.22
N ILE A 86 -26.84 22.69 -18.44
CA ILE A 86 -27.24 21.42 -19.08
C ILE A 86 -26.85 21.39 -20.56
N PRO A 87 -27.13 22.40 -21.40
CA PRO A 87 -26.68 22.41 -22.79
C PRO A 87 -25.15 22.36 -22.92
N TYR A 88 -24.43 23.12 -22.08
CA TYR A 88 -22.97 23.12 -22.06
C TYR A 88 -22.38 21.76 -21.66
N TYR A 89 -22.98 21.10 -20.65
CA TYR A 89 -22.60 19.75 -20.24
C TYR A 89 -22.89 18.71 -21.32
N LEU A 90 -24.06 18.82 -21.99
CA LEU A 90 -24.42 17.95 -23.10
C LEU A 90 -23.50 18.15 -24.30
N GLU A 91 -23.09 19.38 -24.60
CA GLU A 91 -22.14 19.69 -25.68
C GLU A 91 -20.73 19.15 -25.37
N GLN A 92 -20.25 19.27 -24.13
CA GLN A 92 -19.03 18.59 -23.69
C GLN A 92 -19.12 17.07 -23.80
N LYS A 93 -20.27 16.49 -23.43
CA LYS A 93 -20.48 15.04 -23.51
C LYS A 93 -20.54 14.55 -24.96
N LEU A 94 -21.18 15.32 -25.85
CA LEU A 94 -21.27 15.03 -27.28
C LEU A 94 -19.90 15.17 -27.94
N LYS A 95 -19.09 16.17 -27.54
CA LYS A 95 -17.70 16.30 -27.97
C LYS A 95 -16.85 15.11 -27.55
N ARG A 96 -16.94 14.66 -26.29
CA ARG A 96 -16.26 13.44 -25.81
C ARG A 96 -16.69 12.20 -26.58
N GLN A 97 -17.99 12.01 -26.80
CA GLN A 97 -18.50 10.87 -27.58
C GLN A 97 -18.08 10.93 -29.06
N ASN A 98 -17.96 12.12 -29.64
CA ASN A 98 -17.48 12.30 -31.00
C ASN A 98 -15.97 12.04 -31.12
N ASP A 99 -15.19 12.43 -30.10
CA ASP A 99 -13.76 12.12 -30.01
C ASP A 99 -13.55 10.60 -29.84
N GLU A 100 -14.34 9.94 -28.98
CA GLU A 100 -14.37 8.47 -28.84
C GLU A 100 -14.77 7.77 -30.15
N LEU A 101 -15.77 8.29 -30.87
CA LEU A 101 -16.18 7.76 -32.18
C LEU A 101 -15.12 7.96 -33.25
N ASN A 102 -14.40 9.09 -33.23
CA ASN A 102 -13.30 9.34 -34.16
C ASN A 102 -12.10 8.46 -33.85
N GLU A 103 -11.85 8.16 -32.58
CA GLU A 103 -10.83 7.21 -32.14
C GLU A 103 -11.19 5.77 -32.54
N LEU A 104 -12.45 5.34 -32.32
CA LEU A 104 -12.96 4.06 -32.82
C LEU A 104 -12.92 3.96 -34.36
N ARG A 105 -13.21 5.04 -35.07
CA ARG A 105 -13.05 5.11 -36.53
C ARG A 105 -11.60 5.04 -36.96
N ALA A 106 -10.66 5.62 -36.21
CA ALA A 106 -9.22 5.50 -36.46
C ALA A 106 -8.75 4.05 -36.22
N GLN A 107 -9.27 3.39 -35.19
CA GLN A 107 -9.03 1.96 -34.91
C GLN A 107 -9.58 1.05 -36.03
N LEU A 108 -10.78 1.35 -36.57
CA LEU A 108 -11.38 0.61 -37.68
C LEU A 108 -10.69 0.85 -39.03
N ARG A 109 -10.18 2.07 -39.28
CA ARG A 109 -9.34 2.34 -40.48
C ARG A 109 -8.02 1.58 -40.45
N GLY A 110 -7.52 1.21 -39.27
CA GLY A 110 -6.39 0.29 -39.13
C GLY A 110 -6.70 -1.16 -39.54
N TYR A 111 -7.97 -1.54 -39.62
CA TYR A 111 -8.42 -2.90 -39.95
C TYR A 111 -8.93 -3.08 -41.39
N ALA A 112 -9.37 -2.02 -42.08
CA ALA A 112 -9.94 -2.12 -43.43
C ALA A 112 -8.91 -2.24 -44.57
N GLY A 113 -7.68 -2.67 -44.27
CA GLY A 113 -6.56 -2.74 -45.21
C GLY A 113 -6.17 -4.13 -45.70
N ILE A 114 -6.85 -5.21 -45.30
CA ILE A 114 -6.56 -6.57 -45.77
C ILE A 114 -7.87 -7.30 -46.04
N GLY A 115 -8.03 -7.74 -47.28
CA GLY A 115 -9.23 -8.40 -47.79
C GLY A 115 -9.46 -9.78 -47.17
N ASP A 116 -10.75 -10.04 -46.99
CA ASP A 116 -11.46 -11.28 -47.24
C ASP A 116 -10.60 -12.55 -47.35
N ASN A 117 -10.60 -13.37 -46.28
CA ASN A 117 -10.75 -14.82 -46.37
C ASN A 117 -11.01 -15.43 -44.99
N SER A 118 -11.82 -16.48 -45.01
CA SER A 118 -12.67 -16.97 -43.94
C SER A 118 -12.02 -17.92 -42.91
N LYS A 119 -12.66 -17.97 -41.73
CA LYS A 119 -12.82 -19.10 -40.78
C LYS A 119 -11.62 -19.49 -39.92
N ASP A 120 -11.61 -18.98 -38.68
CA ASP A 120 -11.77 -19.74 -37.43
C ASP A 120 -11.43 -18.83 -36.24
N LEU A 121 -12.38 -18.58 -35.34
CA LEU A 121 -12.17 -17.78 -34.12
C LEU A 121 -12.81 -18.48 -32.92
N PRO A 122 -12.03 -18.88 -31.89
CA PRO A 122 -12.59 -19.13 -30.57
C PRO A 122 -12.78 -17.80 -29.83
N SER A 123 -13.83 -17.72 -29.00
CA SER A 123 -14.26 -16.52 -28.29
C SER A 123 -13.15 -15.85 -27.48
N ILE A 124 -12.85 -14.59 -27.79
CA ILE A 124 -11.97 -13.73 -27.01
C ILE A 124 -12.84 -12.94 -26.02
N ASP A 125 -12.59 -13.16 -24.72
CA ASP A 125 -13.12 -12.33 -23.64
C ASP A 125 -12.66 -10.88 -23.76
N SER A 126 -13.58 -9.96 -23.50
CA SER A 126 -13.50 -8.53 -23.84
C SER A 126 -12.58 -7.66 -22.95
N SER A 127 -11.50 -8.19 -22.38
CA SER A 127 -10.68 -7.47 -21.38
C SER A 127 -9.18 -7.27 -21.68
N THR A 128 -8.66 -7.68 -22.84
CA THR A 128 -7.22 -7.47 -23.16
C THR A 128 -6.95 -7.14 -24.63
N LEU A 129 -7.26 -5.91 -25.04
CA LEU A 129 -6.57 -5.29 -26.18
C LEU A 129 -5.19 -4.79 -25.72
N ARG A 130 -4.25 -5.73 -25.49
CA ARG A 130 -2.83 -5.39 -25.35
C ARG A 130 -2.28 -5.12 -26.75
N LEU A 131 -1.41 -4.12 -26.91
CA LEU A 131 -0.68 -3.91 -28.16
C LEU A 131 0.37 -5.02 -28.30
N THR A 132 -0.08 -6.23 -28.65
CA THR A 132 0.78 -7.22 -29.28
C THR A 132 1.15 -6.65 -30.64
N SER A 133 2.39 -6.20 -30.77
CA SER A 133 2.91 -5.66 -32.02
C SER A 133 2.67 -6.66 -33.16
N LEU A 134 2.25 -6.13 -34.31
CA LEU A 134 2.21 -6.88 -35.57
C LEU A 134 3.58 -7.53 -35.77
N HIS A 135 3.62 -8.86 -35.79
CA HIS A 135 4.82 -9.65 -36.04
C HIS A 135 5.52 -9.15 -37.31
N ARG A 136 6.54 -8.32 -37.13
CA ARG A 136 7.50 -7.99 -38.18
C ARG A 136 8.77 -8.72 -37.81
N ASN A 137 8.96 -9.90 -38.38
CA ASN A 137 10.14 -10.74 -38.23
C ASN A 137 11.41 -9.91 -38.48
N GLN A 138 12.01 -9.41 -37.42
CA GLN A 138 13.39 -8.95 -37.40
C GLN A 138 14.13 -10.01 -36.58
N ASN A 139 15.02 -10.77 -37.22
CA ASN A 139 15.87 -11.71 -36.50
C ASN A 139 16.92 -10.88 -35.74
N HIS A 140 16.70 -10.66 -34.45
CA HIS A 140 17.65 -10.01 -33.54
C HIS A 140 18.01 -10.96 -32.40
N ASN A 141 19.18 -10.80 -31.79
CA ASN A 141 19.69 -11.71 -30.76
C ASN A 141 19.25 -11.29 -29.33
N GLY A 142 18.13 -10.56 -29.26
CA GLY A 142 17.63 -9.94 -28.03
C GLY A 142 18.56 -8.88 -27.43
N MET A 143 19.39 -8.24 -28.26
CA MET A 143 20.28 -7.13 -27.85
C MET A 143 19.72 -5.79 -28.33
N LEU A 144 20.03 -4.72 -27.60
CA LEU A 144 19.57 -3.38 -27.92
C LEU A 144 20.74 -2.40 -27.96
N ASN A 145 21.07 -1.91 -29.15
CA ASN A 145 22.05 -0.84 -29.31
C ASN A 145 21.39 0.49 -28.92
N ILE A 146 21.91 1.17 -27.89
CA ILE A 146 21.41 2.46 -27.41
C ILE A 146 22.41 3.54 -27.82
N PHE A 147 22.00 4.41 -28.75
CA PHE A 147 22.84 5.49 -29.27
C PHE A 147 22.88 6.70 -28.33
N ASP A 148 21.76 6.99 -27.67
CA ASP A 148 21.64 8.07 -26.67
C ASP A 148 21.07 7.52 -25.36
N VAL A 149 21.96 7.27 -24.40
CA VAL A 149 21.63 6.71 -23.10
C VAL A 149 20.76 7.65 -22.27
N THR A 150 20.98 8.96 -22.37
CA THR A 150 20.28 9.96 -21.55
C THR A 150 18.83 10.08 -22.03
N GLU A 151 18.63 10.22 -23.34
CA GLU A 151 17.30 10.31 -23.91
C GLU A 151 16.54 8.99 -23.79
N PHE A 152 17.22 7.85 -24.00
CA PHE A 152 16.63 6.52 -23.80
C PHE A 152 16.10 6.34 -22.38
N THR A 153 16.91 6.65 -21.36
CA THR A 153 16.48 6.53 -19.96
C THR A 153 15.39 7.53 -19.61
N ARG A 154 15.42 8.76 -20.14
CA ARG A 154 14.35 9.74 -19.97
C ARG A 154 13.02 9.20 -20.50
N ILE A 155 12.99 8.73 -21.74
CA ILE A 155 11.78 8.20 -22.38
C ILE A 155 11.26 6.96 -21.63
N LEU A 156 12.14 6.01 -21.35
CA LEU A 156 11.76 4.72 -20.78
C LEU A 156 11.41 4.80 -19.30
N ILE A 157 12.11 5.65 -18.54
CA ILE A 157 11.99 5.71 -17.08
C ILE A 157 11.10 6.87 -16.62
N TYR A 158 11.37 8.09 -17.10
CA TYR A 158 10.72 9.30 -16.60
C TYR A 158 9.39 9.61 -17.31
N ASP A 159 9.37 9.50 -18.64
CA ASP A 159 8.19 9.85 -19.45
C ASP A 159 7.15 8.71 -19.53
N LEU A 160 7.55 7.47 -19.21
CA LEU A 160 6.67 6.31 -19.24
C LEU A 160 5.53 6.43 -18.23
N LYS A 161 4.32 6.63 -18.74
CA LYS A 161 3.11 6.73 -17.92
C LYS A 161 2.51 5.34 -17.61
N PRO A 162 1.93 5.14 -16.41
CA PRO A 162 1.28 3.88 -16.05
C PRO A 162 0.19 3.44 -17.02
N ARG A 163 -0.57 4.40 -17.58
CA ARG A 163 -1.61 4.12 -18.59
C ARG A 163 -1.06 3.47 -19.86
N VAL A 164 0.10 3.93 -20.33
CA VAL A 164 0.76 3.36 -21.52
C VAL A 164 1.36 2.00 -21.15
N SER A 165 2.03 1.89 -20.01
CA SER A 165 2.65 0.65 -19.53
C SER A 165 1.65 -0.52 -19.42
N LYS A 166 0.40 -0.27 -19.01
CA LYS A 166 -0.68 -1.27 -18.97
C LYS A 166 -1.01 -1.90 -20.33
N GLN A 167 -0.71 -1.20 -21.43
CA GLN A 167 -0.97 -1.68 -22.80
C GLN A 167 0.23 -2.44 -23.39
N LEU A 168 1.39 -2.35 -22.74
CA LEU A 168 2.63 -2.98 -23.15
C LEU A 168 2.75 -4.40 -22.58
N ILE A 169 3.75 -5.13 -23.05
CA ILE A 169 4.14 -6.42 -22.46
C ILE A 169 4.58 -6.15 -20.99
N PRO A 170 4.07 -6.90 -20.00
CA PRO A 170 4.48 -6.73 -18.62
C PRO A 170 5.99 -6.91 -18.45
N GLY A 171 6.65 -5.97 -17.77
CA GLY A 171 8.11 -5.98 -17.60
C GLY A 171 8.92 -5.48 -18.81
N LEU A 172 8.28 -4.93 -19.86
CA LEU A 172 8.98 -4.43 -21.04
C LEU A 172 10.15 -3.46 -20.71
N PRO A 173 9.99 -2.46 -19.83
CA PRO A 173 11.12 -1.62 -19.42
C PRO A 173 12.31 -2.41 -18.89
N SER A 174 12.07 -3.44 -18.08
CA SER A 174 13.12 -4.30 -17.53
C SER A 174 13.83 -5.10 -18.61
N TYR A 175 13.09 -5.65 -19.59
CA TYR A 175 13.69 -6.37 -20.71
C TYR A 175 14.52 -5.45 -21.62
N LEU A 176 14.05 -4.23 -21.88
CA LEU A 176 14.80 -3.25 -22.68
C LEU A 176 16.10 -2.81 -22.00
N LEU A 177 16.05 -2.57 -20.67
CA LEU A 177 17.25 -2.28 -19.88
C LEU A 177 18.24 -3.44 -19.92
N LEU A 178 17.78 -4.68 -19.73
CA LEU A 178 18.63 -5.87 -19.84
C LEU A 178 19.23 -6.00 -21.25
N ALA A 179 18.43 -5.83 -22.31
CA ALA A 179 18.91 -5.92 -23.68
C ALA A 179 19.99 -4.88 -24.01
N GLY A 180 19.88 -3.67 -23.43
CA GLY A 180 20.90 -2.62 -23.50
C GLY A 180 22.18 -3.00 -22.76
N ILE A 181 22.06 -3.52 -21.54
CA ILE A 181 23.20 -4.00 -20.74
C ILE A 181 23.94 -5.12 -21.46
N ARG A 182 23.22 -6.07 -22.05
CA ARG A 182 23.81 -7.16 -22.86
C ARG A 182 24.58 -6.64 -24.08
N PHE A 183 24.07 -5.60 -24.72
CA PHE A 183 24.76 -4.98 -25.86
C PHE A 183 26.07 -4.31 -25.41
N PHE A 184 26.03 -3.51 -24.34
CA PHE A 184 27.23 -2.87 -23.80
C PHE A 184 28.26 -3.87 -23.27
N ASP A 185 27.80 -4.98 -22.67
CA ASP A 185 28.67 -6.09 -22.27
C ASP A 185 29.40 -6.69 -23.47
N ARG A 186 28.68 -6.96 -24.57
CA ARG A 186 29.27 -7.51 -25.79
C ARG A 186 30.31 -6.59 -26.42
N GLU A 187 30.04 -5.29 -26.47
CA GLU A 187 30.98 -4.29 -27.02
C GLU A 187 32.08 -3.90 -26.00
N ASN A 188 31.99 -4.40 -24.76
CA ASN A 188 32.88 -4.08 -23.64
C ASN A 188 32.97 -2.56 -23.36
N ASP A 189 31.83 -1.87 -23.45
CA ASP A 189 31.70 -0.42 -23.24
C ASP A 189 31.32 -0.08 -21.80
N ASP A 190 32.35 0.02 -20.94
CA ASP A 190 32.21 0.36 -19.51
C ASP A 190 31.63 1.77 -19.29
N VAL A 191 31.89 2.69 -20.22
CA VAL A 191 31.43 4.08 -20.12
C VAL A 191 29.91 4.14 -20.34
N ALA A 192 29.42 3.45 -21.38
CA ALA A 192 28.00 3.42 -21.70
C ALA A 192 27.16 2.72 -20.63
N ILE A 193 27.61 1.56 -20.12
CA ILE A 193 26.90 0.85 -19.04
C ILE A 193 26.88 1.69 -17.75
N THR A 194 28.00 2.31 -17.38
CA THR A 194 28.08 3.19 -16.22
C THR A 194 27.18 4.41 -16.38
N SER A 195 27.13 5.01 -17.57
CA SER A 195 26.23 6.12 -17.90
C SER A 195 24.76 5.70 -17.75
N LEU A 196 24.39 4.53 -18.28
CA LEU A 196 23.03 3.99 -18.23
C LEU A 196 22.55 3.86 -16.77
N PHE A 197 23.37 3.24 -15.92
CA PHE A 197 23.02 3.06 -14.51
C PHE A 197 23.00 4.36 -13.73
N LYS A 198 23.94 5.28 -13.97
CA LYS A 198 23.95 6.59 -13.30
C LYS A 198 22.68 7.39 -13.60
N THR A 199 22.30 7.49 -14.88
CA THR A 199 21.10 8.24 -15.29
C THR A 199 19.83 7.55 -14.79
N ALA A 200 19.72 6.22 -14.96
CA ALA A 200 18.60 5.46 -14.44
C ALA A 200 18.46 5.58 -12.90
N HIS A 201 19.57 5.50 -12.16
CA HIS A 201 19.57 5.62 -10.70
C HIS A 201 19.04 6.98 -10.23
N SER A 202 19.43 8.07 -10.92
CA SER A 202 18.93 9.41 -10.63
C SER A 202 17.42 9.49 -10.86
N LEU A 203 16.94 9.05 -12.03
CA LEU A 203 15.52 9.08 -12.36
C LEU A 203 14.68 8.22 -11.39
N PHE A 204 15.16 7.03 -11.03
CA PHE A 204 14.49 6.18 -10.04
C PHE A 204 14.44 6.82 -8.66
N LYS A 205 15.46 7.57 -8.26
CA LYS A 205 15.45 8.33 -7.00
C LYS A 205 14.29 9.33 -7.01
N ASP A 206 14.15 10.09 -8.08
CA ASP A 206 13.12 11.13 -8.19
C ASP A 206 11.71 10.53 -8.23
N LEU A 207 11.53 9.47 -9.04
CA LEU A 207 10.25 8.77 -9.17
C LEU A 207 9.81 8.07 -7.89
N SER A 208 10.74 7.56 -7.09
CA SER A 208 10.43 6.94 -5.79
C SER A 208 9.80 7.92 -4.80
N ASN A 209 9.95 9.23 -5.02
CA ASN A 209 9.33 10.26 -4.17
C ASN A 209 7.92 10.65 -4.60
N SER A 210 7.45 10.17 -5.75
CA SER A 210 6.11 10.47 -6.29
C SER A 210 4.97 10.07 -5.34
N ALA A 211 3.85 10.77 -5.46
CA ALA A 211 2.59 10.44 -4.79
C ALA A 211 1.68 9.54 -5.64
N ASP A 212 1.99 9.34 -6.94
CA ASP A 212 1.18 8.52 -7.83
C ASP A 212 1.36 7.03 -7.52
N THR A 213 0.32 6.41 -6.96
CA THR A 213 0.30 5.00 -6.61
C THR A 213 0.53 4.08 -7.80
N ASP A 214 -0.07 4.38 -8.96
CA ASP A 214 0.05 3.52 -10.14
C ASP A 214 1.49 3.55 -10.67
N LEU A 215 2.16 4.70 -10.58
CA LEU A 215 3.57 4.86 -10.93
C LEU A 215 4.50 4.08 -9.97
N LEU A 216 4.25 4.17 -8.66
CA LEU A 216 5.03 3.46 -7.65
C LEU A 216 4.91 1.94 -7.83
N ILE A 217 3.69 1.42 -8.02
CA ILE A 217 3.46 -0.01 -8.28
C ILE A 217 4.16 -0.44 -9.58
N MET A 218 3.98 0.32 -10.66
CA MET A 218 4.58 0.01 -11.95
C MET A 218 6.10 -0.14 -11.82
N TRP A 219 6.78 0.81 -11.19
CA TRP A 219 8.24 0.76 -11.04
C TRP A 219 8.71 -0.27 -10.03
N LEU A 220 7.97 -0.51 -8.95
CA LEU A 220 8.27 -1.60 -8.01
C LEU A 220 8.32 -2.95 -8.73
N VAL A 221 7.29 -3.25 -9.55
CA VAL A 221 7.23 -4.49 -10.33
C VAL A 221 8.35 -4.57 -11.38
N ASN A 222 8.60 -3.49 -12.11
CA ASN A 222 9.65 -3.48 -13.13
C ASN A 222 11.05 -3.61 -12.52
N LEU A 223 11.34 -2.96 -11.40
CA LEU A 223 12.64 -3.08 -10.72
C LEU A 223 12.84 -4.47 -10.13
N TRP A 224 11.81 -5.05 -9.50
CA TRP A 224 11.85 -6.43 -9.03
C TRP A 224 12.13 -7.42 -10.17
N LYS A 225 11.44 -7.24 -11.31
CA LYS A 225 11.69 -8.02 -12.52
C LYS A 225 13.12 -7.83 -13.04
N LEU A 226 13.61 -6.60 -13.08
CA LEU A 226 14.97 -6.28 -13.53
C LEU A 226 16.02 -6.94 -12.64
N LEU A 227 15.85 -6.91 -11.31
CA LEU A 227 16.75 -7.58 -10.37
C LEU A 227 16.83 -9.09 -10.67
N ASN A 228 15.68 -9.75 -10.86
CA ASN A 228 15.62 -11.16 -11.20
C ASN A 228 16.25 -11.45 -12.57
N LEU A 229 16.04 -10.60 -13.57
CA LEU A 229 16.70 -10.73 -14.87
C LEU A 229 18.23 -10.61 -14.75
N LEU A 230 18.73 -9.66 -13.96
CA LEU A 230 20.18 -9.50 -13.73
C LEU A 230 20.79 -10.67 -12.96
N ARG A 231 19.98 -11.44 -12.19
CA ARG A 231 20.40 -12.71 -11.58
C ARG A 231 20.38 -13.85 -12.60
N GLN A 232 19.31 -13.98 -13.38
CA GLN A 232 19.11 -15.04 -14.37
C GLN A 232 20.18 -15.02 -15.49
N TYR A 233 20.58 -13.82 -15.92
CA TYR A 233 21.54 -13.61 -17.01
C TYR A 233 22.93 -13.17 -16.53
N SER A 234 23.24 -13.27 -15.22
CA SER A 234 24.50 -12.79 -14.63
C SER A 234 25.76 -13.48 -15.15
N GLY A 235 25.66 -14.69 -15.68
CA GLY A 235 26.81 -15.53 -16.01
C GLY A 235 27.46 -16.21 -14.80
N GLU A 236 26.99 -15.95 -13.58
CA GLU A 236 27.54 -16.52 -12.35
C GLU A 236 27.14 -18.00 -12.20
N ASN A 237 28.02 -18.78 -11.56
CA ASN A 237 27.81 -20.20 -11.25
C ASN A 237 26.85 -20.37 -10.05
N ASN A 238 25.64 -19.82 -10.18
CA ASN A 238 24.54 -20.08 -9.27
C ASN A 238 23.53 -20.99 -9.97
N ASP A 239 23.51 -22.26 -9.53
CA ASP A 239 22.64 -23.27 -10.10
C ASP A 239 21.16 -22.89 -9.97
N GLU A 240 20.76 -22.17 -8.91
CA GLU A 240 19.37 -21.77 -8.71
C GLU A 240 18.86 -20.81 -9.80
N TRP A 241 19.67 -19.83 -10.18
CA TRP A 241 19.27 -18.78 -11.15
C TRP A 241 19.21 -19.26 -12.58
N THR A 242 19.93 -20.34 -12.89
CA THR A 242 20.09 -20.85 -14.26
C THR A 242 19.40 -22.19 -14.49
N LYS A 243 18.89 -22.85 -13.43
CA LYS A 243 18.26 -24.17 -13.48
C LYS A 243 17.13 -24.30 -14.50
N GLN A 244 16.32 -23.25 -14.64
CA GLN A 244 15.14 -23.23 -15.51
C GLN A 244 15.42 -22.57 -16.88
N ASN A 245 16.66 -22.15 -17.15
CA ASN A 245 17.03 -21.57 -18.44
C ASN A 245 16.95 -22.57 -19.58
N THR A 246 16.29 -22.15 -20.66
CA THR A 246 16.43 -22.77 -21.97
C THR A 246 17.86 -22.63 -22.49
N GLU A 247 18.22 -23.47 -23.47
CA GLU A 247 19.53 -23.38 -24.14
C GLU A 247 19.77 -21.99 -24.74
N GLN A 248 18.74 -21.41 -25.37
CA GLN A 248 18.79 -20.05 -25.91
C GLN A 248 19.09 -19.00 -24.84
N GLN A 249 18.41 -19.04 -23.69
CA GLN A 249 18.65 -18.08 -22.61
C GLN A 249 20.04 -18.25 -21.99
N ASN A 250 20.58 -19.47 -21.95
CA ASN A 250 21.95 -19.69 -21.50
C ASN A 250 23.00 -19.10 -22.45
N LEU A 251 22.72 -19.03 -23.75
CA LEU A 251 23.57 -18.34 -24.74
C LEU A 251 23.52 -16.80 -24.59
N GLN A 252 22.54 -16.29 -23.87
CA GLN A 252 22.29 -14.85 -23.71
C GLN A 252 22.88 -14.27 -22.41
N LYS A 253 23.65 -15.05 -21.64
CA LYS A 253 24.31 -14.60 -20.40
C LYS A 253 25.32 -13.47 -20.65
N ILE A 254 25.48 -12.62 -19.64
CA ILE A 254 26.47 -11.54 -19.57
C ILE A 254 27.83 -12.18 -19.26
N LEU A 255 28.90 -11.73 -19.93
CA LEU A 255 30.20 -12.39 -19.93
C LEU A 255 31.33 -11.52 -19.37
N ASN A 256 31.33 -10.22 -19.62
CA ASN A 256 32.48 -9.35 -19.36
C ASN A 256 32.33 -8.57 -18.05
N PHE A 257 31.13 -8.07 -17.74
CA PHE A 257 30.89 -7.22 -16.57
C PHE A 257 30.37 -7.97 -15.35
N ASN A 258 30.87 -7.58 -14.17
CA ASN A 258 30.29 -7.99 -12.88
C ASN A 258 29.08 -7.11 -12.53
N LEU A 259 27.90 -7.72 -12.43
CA LEU A 259 26.65 -7.02 -12.15
C LEU A 259 26.31 -6.92 -10.66
N GLU A 260 27.11 -7.48 -9.76
CA GLU A 260 26.82 -7.47 -8.31
C GLU A 260 26.56 -6.04 -7.77
N PRO A 261 27.40 -5.02 -8.08
CA PRO A 261 27.16 -3.67 -7.55
C PRO A 261 25.86 -3.07 -8.06
N ILE A 262 25.52 -3.36 -9.32
CA ILE A 262 24.29 -2.91 -9.97
C ILE A 262 23.08 -3.58 -9.30
N ARG A 263 23.13 -4.88 -9.05
CA ARG A 263 22.06 -5.62 -8.36
C ARG A 263 21.83 -5.05 -6.97
N HIS A 264 22.89 -4.80 -6.21
CA HIS A 264 22.78 -4.18 -4.89
C HIS A 264 22.08 -2.81 -4.95
N GLN A 265 22.47 -1.95 -5.90
CA GLN A 265 21.82 -0.64 -6.08
C GLN A 265 20.34 -0.77 -6.47
N ILE A 266 19.98 -1.75 -7.31
CA ILE A 266 18.58 -2.01 -7.67
C ILE A 266 17.78 -2.51 -6.46
N SER A 267 18.34 -3.39 -5.62
CA SER A 267 17.70 -3.82 -4.37
C SER A 267 17.39 -2.65 -3.45
N LEU A 268 18.31 -1.68 -3.30
CA LEU A 268 18.05 -0.46 -2.54
C LEU A 268 16.94 0.39 -3.15
N LYS A 269 16.84 0.46 -4.49
CA LYS A 269 15.73 1.16 -5.15
C LYS A 269 14.41 0.45 -4.96
N ILE A 270 14.38 -0.88 -5.04
CA ILE A 270 13.16 -1.68 -4.75
C ILE A 270 12.67 -1.35 -3.34
N GLN A 271 13.56 -1.34 -2.34
CA GLN A 271 13.21 -0.94 -0.97
C GLN A 271 12.60 0.47 -0.94
N ASN A 272 13.21 1.46 -1.59
CA ASN A 272 12.68 2.83 -1.60
C ASN A 272 11.28 2.92 -2.24
N PHE A 273 11.06 2.23 -3.37
CA PHE A 273 9.75 2.20 -4.02
C PHE A 273 8.71 1.47 -3.17
N TYR A 274 9.08 0.36 -2.53
CA TYR A 274 8.22 -0.37 -1.61
C TYR A 274 7.86 0.50 -0.40
N GLU A 275 8.82 1.19 0.23
CA GLU A 275 8.55 2.09 1.33
C GLU A 275 7.61 3.24 0.94
N SER A 276 7.87 3.89 -0.18
CA SER A 276 7.00 4.96 -0.68
C SER A 276 5.60 4.43 -1.02
N PHE A 277 5.50 3.26 -1.65
CA PHE A 277 4.21 2.64 -1.97
C PHE A 277 3.43 2.32 -0.69
N MET A 278 4.05 1.61 0.24
CA MET A 278 3.38 1.19 1.47
C MET A 278 3.04 2.38 2.37
N LYS A 279 3.97 3.31 2.61
CA LYS A 279 3.73 4.45 3.52
C LYS A 279 2.86 5.55 2.89
N LYS A 280 3.09 5.93 1.64
CA LYS A 280 2.37 7.07 1.03
C LYS A 280 1.05 6.68 0.40
N ALA A 281 0.96 5.50 -0.22
CA ALA A 281 -0.26 5.09 -0.92
C ALA A 281 -1.21 4.26 -0.06
N ILE A 282 -0.67 3.47 0.89
CA ILE A 282 -1.47 2.56 1.70
C ILE A 282 -1.66 3.10 3.12
N ASP A 283 -0.58 3.44 3.83
CA ASP A 283 -0.62 3.83 5.25
C ASP A 283 -1.24 5.22 5.50
N ASN A 284 -1.28 6.09 4.49
CA ASN A 284 -1.64 7.51 4.60
C ASN A 284 -3.12 7.75 5.01
N GLU A 285 -3.45 7.52 6.29
CA GLU A 285 -4.75 7.63 6.96
C GLU A 285 -5.94 6.86 6.34
N VAL A 286 -5.88 6.50 5.06
CA VAL A 286 -6.94 5.87 4.28
C VAL A 286 -7.13 4.44 4.74
N LEU A 287 -6.07 3.63 4.79
CA LEU A 287 -6.17 2.26 5.26
C LEU A 287 -6.55 2.24 6.75
N SER A 288 -5.94 3.09 7.58
CA SER A 288 -6.28 3.18 9.01
C SER A 288 -7.76 3.53 9.23
N LYS A 289 -8.31 4.53 8.52
CA LYS A 289 -9.74 4.89 8.57
C LYS A 289 -10.63 3.75 8.09
N LYS A 290 -10.27 3.09 6.98
CA LYS A 290 -11.01 1.93 6.46
C LYS A 290 -10.98 0.73 7.41
N ILE A 291 -9.84 0.44 8.05
CA ILE A 291 -9.72 -0.61 9.06
C ILE A 291 -10.63 -0.31 10.25
N LEU A 292 -10.57 0.91 10.77
CA LEU A 292 -11.40 1.32 11.90
C LEU A 292 -12.88 1.21 11.56
N ALA A 293 -13.30 1.69 10.39
CA ALA A 293 -14.67 1.65 9.92
C ALA A 293 -15.16 0.22 9.65
N ALA A 294 -14.38 -0.58 8.93
CA ALA A 294 -14.74 -1.91 8.47
C ALA A 294 -14.67 -2.97 9.59
N ILE A 295 -13.66 -2.90 10.45
CA ILE A 295 -13.39 -3.95 11.43
C ILE A 295 -14.00 -3.63 12.79
N LEU A 296 -13.95 -2.36 13.23
CA LEU A 296 -14.26 -2.01 14.62
C LEU A 296 -15.54 -1.16 14.82
N GLN A 297 -15.85 -0.24 13.91
CA GLN A 297 -16.92 0.74 14.14
C GLN A 297 -18.31 0.24 13.74
N HIS A 298 -19.28 0.70 14.55
CA HIS A 298 -20.69 0.86 14.22
C HIS A 298 -21.07 2.19 14.86
N ASP A 299 -21.03 3.30 14.12
CA ASP A 299 -21.68 4.52 14.60
C ASP A 299 -23.19 4.37 14.38
N SER A 300 -23.84 3.73 15.34
CA SER A 300 -25.22 4.07 15.67
C SER A 300 -25.23 5.08 16.80
N SER A 301 -24.50 6.17 16.62
CA SER A 301 -24.72 7.41 17.35
C SER A 301 -25.45 8.38 16.42
N GLN A 302 -26.70 8.03 16.06
CA GLN A 302 -27.69 9.03 15.65
C GLN A 302 -28.05 9.87 16.90
N HIS A 303 -27.11 10.70 17.34
CA HIS A 303 -27.43 11.95 18.02
C HIS A 303 -27.66 12.99 16.91
N LEU A 304 -28.71 12.78 16.09
CA LEU A 304 -29.27 13.88 15.35
C LEU A 304 -30.17 14.64 16.31
N SER A 305 -29.64 15.76 16.76
CA SER A 305 -30.30 16.92 17.33
C SER A 305 -31.81 16.91 17.18
N SER A 306 -32.48 16.99 18.32
CA SER A 306 -33.88 17.33 18.49
C SER A 306 -34.21 18.67 17.82
N THR A 307 -34.58 18.65 16.54
CA THR A 307 -35.40 19.69 15.93
C THR A 307 -36.33 19.07 14.89
N GLY A 308 -37.55 18.76 15.35
CA GLY A 308 -38.76 18.98 14.56
C GLY A 308 -39.15 17.95 13.51
N ILE A 309 -40.39 17.48 13.70
CA ILE A 309 -41.32 16.93 12.68
C ILE A 309 -41.27 15.42 12.50
N ALA A 310 -42.21 14.78 13.20
CA ALA A 310 -42.66 13.42 12.95
C ALA A 310 -43.35 13.31 11.58
N HIS A 311 -42.97 12.31 10.78
CA HIS A 311 -43.86 11.70 9.78
C HIS A 311 -43.50 10.23 9.52
N VAL A 312 -44.46 9.37 9.87
CA VAL A 312 -44.96 8.17 9.16
C VAL A 312 -43.94 7.10 8.72
N GLY A 313 -43.90 6.02 9.51
CA GLY A 313 -44.11 4.64 9.03
C GLY A 313 -43.35 4.15 7.80
N LEU A 314 -42.05 3.87 7.96
CA LEU A 314 -41.30 2.91 7.15
C LEU A 314 -40.35 2.16 8.08
N THR A 315 -40.51 0.84 8.16
CA THR A 315 -39.55 -0.09 8.77
C THR A 315 -38.18 0.10 8.12
N ARG A 316 -37.35 0.92 8.73
CA ARG A 316 -35.99 1.21 8.28
C ARG A 316 -35.06 0.51 9.26
N GLN A 317 -34.60 -0.69 8.91
CA GLN A 317 -33.33 -1.20 9.44
C GLN A 317 -32.22 -0.44 8.70
N PRO A 318 -31.37 0.36 9.36
CA PRO A 318 -30.24 1.01 8.70
C PRO A 318 -28.88 0.49 9.22
N SER A 319 -28.87 -0.40 10.22
CA SER A 319 -27.68 -0.75 11.00
C SER A 319 -26.79 -1.81 10.34
N LYS A 320 -27.38 -2.83 9.68
CA LYS A 320 -26.60 -3.85 8.96
C LYS A 320 -25.93 -3.28 7.72
N ASP A 321 -26.61 -2.40 7.00
CA ASP A 321 -26.16 -1.92 5.69
C ASP A 321 -24.86 -1.10 5.81
N ILE A 322 -24.71 -0.26 6.84
CA ILE A 322 -23.53 0.63 6.98
C ILE A 322 -22.25 -0.15 7.27
N THR A 323 -22.29 -1.14 8.16
CA THR A 323 -21.12 -1.99 8.45
C THR A 323 -20.77 -2.86 7.26
N GLN A 324 -21.78 -3.44 6.58
CA GLN A 324 -21.54 -4.23 5.38
C GLN A 324 -20.90 -3.37 4.29
N HIS A 325 -21.38 -2.14 4.09
CA HIS A 325 -20.78 -1.19 3.17
C HIS A 325 -19.32 -0.84 3.52
N ALA A 326 -19.00 -0.62 4.81
CA ALA A 326 -17.63 -0.34 5.23
C ALA A 326 -16.67 -1.54 5.02
N LEU A 327 -17.16 -2.76 5.27
CA LEU A 327 -16.42 -3.98 5.00
C LEU A 327 -16.20 -4.19 3.50
N ASP A 328 -17.25 -4.03 2.70
CA ASP A 328 -17.20 -4.10 1.24
C ASP A 328 -16.22 -3.06 0.67
N ASP A 329 -16.17 -1.85 1.25
CA ASP A 329 -15.22 -0.79 0.89
C ASP A 329 -13.76 -1.15 1.19
N LEU A 330 -13.50 -1.91 2.26
CA LEU A 330 -12.16 -2.44 2.56
C LEU A 330 -11.81 -3.55 1.57
N LEU A 331 -12.70 -4.50 1.34
CA LEU A 331 -12.47 -5.61 0.40
C LEU A 331 -12.29 -5.11 -1.04
N SER A 332 -13.06 -4.10 -1.45
CA SER A 332 -12.93 -3.42 -2.74
C SER A 332 -11.56 -2.73 -2.86
N PHE A 333 -11.09 -2.07 -1.80
CA PHE A 333 -9.76 -1.47 -1.77
C PHE A 333 -8.64 -2.52 -1.90
N LEU A 334 -8.74 -3.64 -1.18
CA LEU A 334 -7.78 -4.75 -1.30
C LEU A 334 -7.78 -5.33 -2.72
N SER A 335 -8.97 -5.52 -3.29
CA SER A 335 -9.16 -6.01 -4.68
C SER A 335 -8.53 -5.04 -5.69
N MET A 336 -8.74 -3.73 -5.52
CA MET A 336 -8.15 -2.71 -6.38
C MET A 336 -6.61 -2.79 -6.38
N ILE A 337 -5.98 -2.93 -5.21
CA ILE A 337 -4.52 -3.05 -5.12
C ILE A 337 -4.03 -4.34 -5.79
N TYR A 338 -4.70 -5.47 -5.50
CA TYR A 338 -4.35 -6.76 -6.06
C TYR A 338 -4.42 -6.76 -7.59
N GLU A 339 -5.52 -6.24 -8.15
CA GLU A 339 -5.70 -6.14 -9.61
C GLU A 339 -4.66 -5.22 -10.23
N LYS A 340 -4.32 -4.08 -9.60
CA LYS A 340 -3.24 -3.21 -10.10
C LYS A 340 -1.90 -3.94 -10.16
N LEU A 341 -1.52 -4.67 -9.10
CA LEU A 341 -0.29 -5.45 -9.06
C LEU A 341 -0.26 -6.51 -10.18
N LYS A 342 -1.34 -7.29 -10.33
CA LYS A 342 -1.47 -8.28 -11.41
C LYS A 342 -1.41 -7.65 -12.79
N MET A 343 -2.07 -6.51 -13.00
CA MET A 343 -2.09 -5.81 -14.28
C MET A 343 -0.70 -5.36 -14.75
N PHE A 344 0.17 -4.93 -13.82
CA PHE A 344 1.57 -4.60 -14.14
C PHE A 344 2.49 -5.83 -14.25
N GLY A 345 2.00 -7.03 -13.91
CA GLY A 345 2.75 -8.28 -14.00
C GLY A 345 3.54 -8.65 -12.74
N ALA A 346 3.08 -8.25 -11.56
CA ALA A 346 3.64 -8.72 -10.30
C ALA A 346 3.49 -10.25 -10.14
N ASP A 347 4.55 -10.91 -9.68
CA ASP A 347 4.52 -12.33 -9.33
C ASP A 347 3.98 -12.56 -7.89
N ARG A 348 3.77 -13.84 -7.55
CA ARG A 348 3.22 -14.25 -6.25
C ARG A 348 4.08 -13.81 -5.07
N ILE A 349 5.41 -13.74 -5.20
CA ILE A 349 6.30 -13.38 -4.10
C ILE A 349 6.13 -11.90 -3.77
N LEU A 350 6.15 -11.03 -4.79
CA LEU A 350 5.93 -9.59 -4.61
C LEU A 350 4.54 -9.32 -4.02
N ILE A 351 3.49 -9.94 -4.60
CA ILE A 351 2.11 -9.80 -4.11
C ILE A 351 2.01 -10.30 -2.66
N GLY A 352 2.62 -11.45 -2.36
CA GLY A 352 2.64 -12.04 -1.02
C GLY A 352 3.22 -11.11 0.03
N GLN A 353 4.37 -10.48 -0.25
CA GLN A 353 5.01 -9.54 0.68
C GLN A 353 4.17 -8.27 0.90
N VAL A 354 3.61 -7.70 -0.17
CA VAL A 354 2.72 -6.52 -0.05
C VAL A 354 1.50 -6.86 0.81
N PHE A 355 0.82 -7.96 0.52
CA PHE A 355 -0.38 -8.35 1.27
C PHE A 355 -0.09 -8.88 2.67
N TRP A 356 1.10 -9.44 2.91
CA TRP A 356 1.56 -9.77 4.25
C TRP A 356 1.56 -8.51 5.11
N GLN A 357 2.18 -7.44 4.62
CA GLN A 357 2.27 -6.18 5.36
C GLN A 357 0.91 -5.50 5.54
N ILE A 358 0.04 -5.51 4.52
CA ILE A 358 -1.32 -4.99 4.64
C ILE A 358 -2.10 -5.76 5.70
N THR A 359 -2.05 -7.10 5.67
CA THR A 359 -2.75 -7.97 6.62
C THR A 359 -2.21 -7.77 8.05
N HIS A 360 -0.89 -7.60 8.18
CA HIS A 360 -0.25 -7.28 9.45
C HIS A 360 -0.73 -5.93 10.01
N TRP A 361 -0.81 -4.89 9.18
CA TRP A 361 -1.37 -3.59 9.59
C TRP A 361 -2.84 -3.67 9.98
N ILE A 362 -3.65 -4.42 9.23
CA ILE A 362 -5.04 -4.71 9.57
C ILE A 362 -5.12 -5.30 10.99
N CYS A 363 -4.34 -6.34 11.27
CA CYS A 363 -4.31 -7.00 12.57
C CYS A 363 -3.87 -6.06 13.69
N CYS A 364 -2.73 -5.39 13.51
CA CYS A 364 -2.14 -4.52 14.53
C CYS A 364 -3.05 -3.34 14.85
N GLN A 365 -3.58 -2.66 13.83
CA GLN A 365 -4.41 -1.49 14.04
C GLN A 365 -5.74 -1.85 14.70
N ALA A 366 -6.36 -2.96 14.28
CA ALA A 366 -7.57 -3.46 14.92
C ALA A 366 -7.32 -3.86 16.39
N MET A 367 -6.24 -4.60 16.64
CA MET A 367 -5.85 -5.05 17.98
C MET A 367 -5.56 -3.87 18.92
N ASN A 368 -4.73 -2.92 18.47
CA ASN A 368 -4.35 -1.75 19.26
C ASN A 368 -5.60 -0.95 19.69
N ASN A 369 -6.57 -0.77 18.79
CA ASN A 369 -7.81 -0.07 19.13
C ASN A 369 -8.70 -0.87 20.09
N LEU A 370 -8.83 -2.19 19.88
CA LEU A 370 -9.60 -3.07 20.75
C LEU A 370 -9.07 -3.06 22.20
N VAL A 371 -7.75 -3.07 22.38
CA VAL A 371 -7.11 -3.11 23.71
C VAL A 371 -7.36 -1.86 24.56
N TYR A 372 -7.60 -0.69 23.94
CA TYR A 372 -7.81 0.56 24.68
C TYR A 372 -9.27 1.01 24.79
N ARG A 373 -10.17 0.51 23.94
CA ARG A 373 -11.55 1.00 23.80
C ARG A 373 -12.58 0.08 24.47
N LYS A 374 -13.18 0.57 25.56
CA LYS A 374 -14.23 -0.15 26.31
C LYS A 374 -15.47 -0.44 25.47
N ASP A 375 -15.80 0.43 24.52
CA ASP A 375 -16.96 0.27 23.64
C ASP A 375 -16.84 -0.93 22.69
N LEU A 376 -15.61 -1.40 22.42
CA LEU A 376 -15.33 -2.55 21.57
C LEU A 376 -15.24 -3.87 22.35
N CYS A 377 -14.99 -3.82 23.66
CA CYS A 377 -14.86 -5.01 24.52
C CYS A 377 -16.22 -5.50 25.01
N LYS A 378 -17.09 -5.92 24.09
CA LYS A 378 -18.43 -6.47 24.37
C LYS A 378 -18.64 -7.79 23.61
N PHE A 379 -19.52 -8.65 24.13
CA PHE A 379 -19.85 -9.93 23.49
C PHE A 379 -20.32 -9.78 22.03
N GLU A 380 -21.30 -8.89 21.79
CA GLU A 380 -21.83 -8.63 20.45
C GLU A 380 -20.77 -8.11 19.48
N LYS A 381 -19.90 -7.22 19.97
CA LYS A 381 -18.79 -6.66 19.18
C LYS A 381 -17.78 -7.73 18.79
N ALA A 382 -17.50 -8.69 19.68
CA ALA A 382 -16.62 -9.79 19.36
C ALA A 382 -17.18 -10.69 18.24
N ILE A 383 -18.49 -10.91 18.18
CA ILE A 383 -19.14 -11.65 17.08
C ILE A 383 -18.97 -10.88 15.77
N GLN A 384 -19.23 -9.58 15.80
CA GLN A 384 -19.11 -8.71 14.62
C GLN A 384 -17.67 -8.66 14.09
N ILE A 385 -16.70 -8.37 14.95
CA ILE A 385 -15.27 -8.29 14.58
C ILE A 385 -14.82 -9.63 14.01
N LYS A 386 -15.17 -10.75 14.65
CA LYS A 386 -14.83 -12.09 14.16
C LYS A 386 -15.41 -12.38 12.78
N HIS A 387 -16.66 -11.99 12.52
CA HIS A 387 -17.27 -12.12 11.20
C HIS A 387 -16.50 -11.30 10.14
N ASN A 388 -16.23 -10.02 10.41
CA ASN A 388 -15.51 -9.14 9.49
C ASN A 388 -14.10 -9.65 9.20
N VAL A 389 -13.39 -10.16 10.21
CA VAL A 389 -12.08 -10.80 10.06
C VAL A 389 -12.17 -12.06 9.20
N SER A 390 -13.23 -12.86 9.38
CA SER A 390 -13.44 -14.07 8.57
C SER A 390 -13.66 -13.72 7.10
N GLU A 391 -14.35 -12.62 6.79
CA GLU A 391 -14.51 -12.15 5.41
C GLU A 391 -13.19 -11.70 4.78
N VAL A 392 -12.32 -11.01 5.54
CA VAL A 392 -10.96 -10.66 5.08
C VAL A 392 -10.12 -11.93 4.87
N GLN A 393 -10.21 -12.91 5.76
CA GLN A 393 -9.54 -14.21 5.61
C GLN A 393 -10.05 -14.98 4.38
N ASN A 394 -11.35 -14.96 4.11
CA ASN A 394 -11.97 -15.55 2.93
C ASN A 394 -11.50 -14.85 1.65
N TRP A 395 -11.38 -13.52 1.69
CA TRP A 395 -10.83 -12.74 0.59
C TRP A 395 -9.38 -13.15 0.28
N LEU A 396 -8.52 -13.29 1.31
CA LEU A 396 -7.13 -13.75 1.14
C LEU A 396 -7.08 -15.15 0.52
N TYR A 397 -7.94 -16.07 0.97
CA TYR A 397 -8.01 -17.42 0.41
C TYR A 397 -8.39 -17.43 -1.07
N LYS A 398 -9.38 -16.61 -1.47
CA LYS A 398 -9.84 -16.49 -2.86
C LYS A 398 -8.78 -15.95 -3.83
N HIS A 399 -7.75 -15.26 -3.33
CA HIS A 399 -6.70 -14.62 -4.13
C HIS A 399 -5.34 -15.34 -4.04
N ASP A 400 -5.34 -16.62 -3.64
CA ASP A 400 -4.16 -17.48 -3.46
C ASP A 400 -3.18 -17.04 -2.35
N LEU A 401 -3.69 -16.28 -1.37
CA LEU A 401 -2.96 -15.73 -0.23
C LEU A 401 -3.38 -16.38 1.10
N GLY A 402 -3.87 -17.63 1.05
CA GLY A 402 -4.40 -18.35 2.21
C GLY A 402 -3.40 -18.51 3.37
N GLU A 403 -2.09 -18.52 3.08
CA GLU A 403 -1.01 -18.57 4.08
C GLU A 403 -1.00 -17.35 5.01
N LEU A 404 -1.49 -16.19 4.56
CA LEU A 404 -1.51 -14.94 5.33
C LEU A 404 -2.64 -14.88 6.35
N ARG A 405 -3.60 -15.82 6.33
CA ARG A 405 -4.75 -15.82 7.25
C ARG A 405 -4.34 -15.92 8.71
N SER A 406 -3.24 -16.61 9.00
CA SER A 406 -2.68 -16.79 10.34
C SER A 406 -2.25 -15.47 10.98
N ILE A 407 -1.94 -14.45 10.16
CA ILE A 407 -1.57 -13.11 10.65
C ILE A 407 -2.75 -12.43 11.38
N LEU A 408 -3.99 -12.76 11.00
CA LEU A 408 -5.21 -12.24 11.63
C LEU A 408 -5.64 -13.05 12.87
N GLU A 409 -4.99 -14.17 13.16
CA GLU A 409 -5.36 -15.08 14.26
C GLU A 409 -5.33 -14.42 15.66
N PRO A 410 -4.38 -13.52 15.99
CA PRO A 410 -4.43 -12.80 17.26
C PRO A 410 -5.77 -12.09 17.49
N LEU A 411 -6.35 -11.49 16.44
CA LEU A 411 -7.63 -10.80 16.54
C LEU A 411 -8.80 -11.77 16.73
N VAL A 412 -8.72 -12.96 16.12
CA VAL A 412 -9.68 -14.05 16.34
C VAL A 412 -9.63 -14.52 17.81
N GLN A 413 -8.43 -14.73 18.35
CA GLN A 413 -8.22 -15.07 19.76
C GLN A 413 -8.76 -14.00 20.72
N ALA A 414 -8.56 -12.72 20.42
CA ALA A 414 -9.14 -11.63 21.20
C ALA A 414 -10.68 -11.65 21.18
N CYS A 415 -11.29 -12.01 20.05
CA CYS A 415 -12.74 -12.18 19.97
C CYS A 415 -13.22 -13.41 20.75
N HIS A 416 -12.49 -14.53 20.71
CA HIS A 416 -12.80 -15.71 21.53
C HIS A 416 -12.68 -15.41 23.03
N LEU A 417 -11.68 -14.64 23.45
CA LEU A 417 -11.52 -14.17 24.82
C LEU A 417 -12.73 -13.34 25.29
N LEU A 418 -13.25 -12.47 24.42
CA LEU A 418 -14.45 -11.68 24.69
C LEU A 418 -15.72 -12.56 24.77
N GLN A 419 -15.81 -13.62 23.97
CA GLN A 419 -16.97 -14.54 23.91
C GLN A 419 -16.97 -15.64 24.98
N SER A 420 -15.84 -15.85 25.67
CA SER A 420 -15.69 -16.95 26.63
C SER A 420 -16.14 -16.58 28.03
N ARG A 421 -16.57 -17.61 28.78
CA ARG A 421 -16.91 -17.49 30.20
C ARG A 421 -15.68 -17.04 31.01
N LYS A 422 -15.89 -16.12 31.94
CA LYS A 422 -14.83 -15.47 32.75
C LYS A 422 -14.90 -15.97 34.20
N ASP A 423 -14.89 -17.29 34.35
CA ASP A 423 -14.98 -18.00 35.61
C ASP A 423 -13.70 -18.80 35.90
N GLU A 424 -13.51 -19.18 37.17
CA GLU A 424 -12.30 -19.90 37.61
C GLU A 424 -12.10 -21.24 36.89
N GLY A 425 -13.19 -21.92 36.53
CA GLY A 425 -13.15 -23.16 35.78
C GLY A 425 -12.59 -23.02 34.36
N ASN A 426 -12.57 -21.81 33.80
CA ASN A 426 -12.07 -21.52 32.46
C ASN A 426 -10.68 -20.87 32.44
N LEU A 427 -10.06 -20.68 33.61
CA LEU A 427 -8.80 -19.94 33.76
C LEU A 427 -7.64 -20.56 32.96
N ASP A 428 -7.51 -21.90 32.96
CA ASP A 428 -6.52 -22.63 32.17
C ASP A 428 -6.69 -22.41 30.67
N THR A 429 -7.91 -22.54 30.15
CA THR A 429 -8.21 -22.35 28.73
C THR A 429 -8.00 -20.89 28.31
N LEU A 430 -8.37 -19.93 29.14
CA LEU A 430 -8.17 -18.50 28.91
C LEU A 430 -6.69 -18.14 28.81
N CYS A 431 -5.85 -18.71 29.67
CA CYS A 431 -4.41 -18.41 29.69
C CYS A 431 -3.58 -19.33 28.79
N GLY A 432 -4.16 -20.42 28.28
CA GLY A 432 -3.50 -21.41 27.43
C GLY A 432 -3.73 -21.17 25.94
N GLU A 433 -4.27 -22.18 25.26
CA GLU A 433 -4.41 -22.23 23.81
C GLU A 433 -5.19 -21.04 23.22
N MET A 434 -6.19 -20.53 23.95
CA MET A 434 -7.10 -19.49 23.46
C MET A 434 -6.47 -18.10 23.34
N THR A 435 -5.35 -17.84 24.03
CA THR A 435 -4.64 -16.54 24.00
C THR A 435 -3.15 -16.70 23.73
N SER A 436 -2.77 -17.81 23.09
CA SER A 436 -1.38 -18.18 22.82
C SER A 436 -0.63 -17.17 21.95
N LEU A 437 -1.33 -16.43 21.08
CA LEU A 437 -0.77 -15.42 20.19
C LEU A 437 -0.91 -13.99 20.72
N LEU A 438 -1.52 -13.81 21.89
CA LEU A 438 -1.69 -12.50 22.54
C LEU A 438 -0.61 -12.24 23.59
N LEU A 439 -0.20 -10.98 23.70
CA LEU A 439 0.67 -10.54 24.79
C LEU A 439 -0.10 -10.53 26.11
N PRO A 440 0.53 -10.85 27.25
CA PRO A 440 -0.15 -10.88 28.55
C PRO A 440 -0.93 -9.61 28.88
N LYS A 441 -0.33 -8.43 28.64
CA LYS A 441 -1.04 -7.16 28.88
C LYS A 441 -2.17 -6.89 27.90
N GLN A 442 -2.15 -7.46 26.68
CA GLN A 442 -3.29 -7.35 25.79
C GLN A 442 -4.48 -8.12 26.38
N VAL A 443 -4.26 -9.36 26.83
CA VAL A 443 -5.29 -10.17 27.49
C VAL A 443 -5.86 -9.46 28.72
N VAL A 444 -4.99 -9.02 29.63
CA VAL A 444 -5.39 -8.31 30.86
C VAL A 444 -6.17 -7.02 30.54
N ASN A 445 -5.69 -6.21 29.58
CA ASN A 445 -6.36 -4.96 29.22
C ASN A 445 -7.74 -5.16 28.57
N ILE A 446 -7.90 -6.24 27.79
CA ILE A 446 -9.19 -6.62 27.21
C ILE A 446 -10.18 -6.98 28.32
N LEU A 447 -9.75 -7.81 29.28
CA LEU A 447 -10.59 -8.22 30.41
C LEU A 447 -10.97 -7.03 31.31
N ILE A 448 -10.03 -6.14 31.65
CA ILE A 448 -10.30 -4.92 32.44
C ILE A 448 -11.36 -4.02 31.79
N ARG A 449 -11.42 -4.00 30.45
CA ARG A 449 -12.31 -3.13 29.68
C ARG A 449 -13.60 -3.82 29.25
N TYR A 450 -13.72 -5.11 29.51
CA TYR A 450 -14.89 -5.89 29.15
C TYR A 450 -16.14 -5.36 29.87
N THR A 451 -17.20 -5.12 29.09
CA THR A 451 -18.49 -4.68 29.63
C THR A 451 -19.50 -5.81 29.41
N PRO A 452 -20.03 -6.43 30.48
CA PRO A 452 -21.07 -7.44 30.39
C PRO A 452 -22.30 -6.88 29.67
N THR A 453 -22.95 -7.70 28.85
CA THR A 453 -24.25 -7.36 28.26
C THR A 453 -25.34 -7.78 29.23
N GLU A 454 -26.23 -6.85 29.62
CA GLU A 454 -27.26 -7.03 30.66
C GLU A 454 -28.17 -8.26 30.45
N GLU A 455 -28.31 -8.74 29.21
CA GLU A 455 -29.15 -9.89 28.86
C GLU A 455 -28.47 -11.26 29.01
N PHE A 456 -27.14 -11.31 29.12
CA PHE A 456 -26.37 -12.56 29.08
C PHE A 456 -25.45 -12.78 30.28
N GLU A 457 -25.05 -11.72 30.99
CA GLU A 457 -24.08 -11.79 32.09
C GLU A 457 -24.43 -10.79 33.21
N GLU A 458 -24.55 -11.29 34.45
CA GLU A 458 -25.05 -10.52 35.60
C GLU A 458 -23.94 -9.76 36.35
N ASP A 459 -22.69 -10.24 36.31
CA ASP A 459 -21.59 -9.70 37.13
C ASP A 459 -20.39 -9.18 36.32
N PRO A 460 -19.82 -8.02 36.69
CA PRO A 460 -18.55 -7.57 36.14
C PRO A 460 -17.40 -8.49 36.59
N ILE A 461 -16.35 -8.58 35.78
CA ILE A 461 -15.18 -9.40 36.09
C ILE A 461 -14.55 -8.92 37.41
N SER A 462 -14.38 -9.84 38.36
CA SER A 462 -13.72 -9.56 39.64
C SER A 462 -12.25 -9.20 39.43
N LYS A 463 -11.74 -8.22 40.19
CA LYS A 463 -10.32 -7.85 40.20
C LYS A 463 -9.42 -9.04 40.57
N ASP A 464 -9.86 -9.83 41.53
CA ASP A 464 -9.15 -11.02 42.01
C ASP A 464 -8.97 -12.08 40.91
N PHE A 465 -9.94 -12.18 39.99
CA PHE A 465 -9.82 -13.03 38.81
C PHE A 465 -8.80 -12.48 37.80
N ILE A 466 -8.76 -11.17 37.58
CA ILE A 466 -7.79 -10.51 36.68
C ILE A 466 -6.36 -10.69 37.20
N ASP A 467 -6.15 -10.56 38.52
CA ASP A 467 -4.85 -10.76 39.15
C ASP A 467 -4.36 -12.22 38.96
N ARG A 468 -5.25 -13.20 39.10
CA ARG A 468 -4.93 -14.61 38.80
C ARG A 468 -4.57 -14.85 37.33
N VAL A 469 -5.29 -14.22 36.40
CA VAL A 469 -4.99 -14.29 34.96
C VAL A 469 -3.60 -13.71 34.68
N GLU A 470 -3.25 -12.56 35.28
CA GLU A 470 -1.95 -11.93 35.09
C GLU A 470 -0.81 -12.83 35.58
N VAL A 471 -0.93 -13.42 36.78
CA VAL A 471 0.05 -14.38 37.32
C VAL A 471 0.25 -15.56 36.37
N LYS A 472 -0.84 -16.13 35.86
CA LYS A 472 -0.80 -17.32 34.99
C LYS A 472 -0.21 -17.02 33.61
N LEU A 473 -0.47 -15.83 33.05
CA LEU A 473 0.12 -15.41 31.78
C LEU A 473 1.62 -15.12 31.91
N VAL A 474 2.08 -14.62 33.06
CA VAL A 474 3.51 -14.48 33.34
C VAL A 474 4.17 -15.85 33.50
N GLN A 475 3.51 -16.79 34.18
CA GLN A 475 3.96 -18.18 34.28
C GLN A 475 4.16 -18.80 32.89
N ARG A 476 3.19 -18.61 31.97
CA ARG A 476 3.30 -19.08 30.59
C ARG A 476 4.55 -18.54 29.87
N LEU A 477 4.87 -17.25 30.04
CA LEU A 477 6.07 -16.68 29.42
C LEU A 477 7.36 -17.32 29.94
N LEU A 478 7.40 -17.64 31.24
CA LEU A 478 8.53 -18.35 31.85
C LEU A 478 8.67 -19.76 31.30
N ASP A 479 7.55 -20.48 31.18
CA ASP A 479 7.52 -21.85 30.65
C ASP A 479 7.93 -21.91 29.17
N GLU A 480 7.61 -20.87 28.40
CA GLU A 480 8.00 -20.72 26.99
C GLU A 480 9.44 -20.18 26.80
N GLY A 481 10.16 -19.87 27.89
CA GLY A 481 11.51 -19.30 27.85
C GLY A 481 11.59 -17.90 27.24
N LYS A 482 10.48 -17.15 27.23
CA LYS A 482 10.42 -15.79 26.67
C LYS A 482 10.86 -14.75 27.71
N ASP A 483 11.45 -13.64 27.24
CA ASP A 483 11.89 -12.57 28.13
C ASP A 483 10.69 -11.82 28.74
N VAL A 484 10.37 -12.20 29.98
CA VAL A 484 9.30 -11.62 30.78
C VAL A 484 9.51 -10.12 30.98
N ASN A 485 10.74 -9.63 31.11
CA ASN A 485 10.99 -8.22 31.39
C ASN A 485 10.64 -7.31 30.22
N VAL A 486 10.71 -7.83 28.98
CA VAL A 486 10.39 -7.09 27.76
C VAL A 486 8.90 -7.23 27.40
N LEU A 487 8.33 -8.44 27.57
CA LEU A 487 6.99 -8.75 27.06
C LEU A 487 5.87 -8.50 28.08
N LYS A 488 6.17 -8.49 29.38
CA LYS A 488 5.15 -8.28 30.42
C LYS A 488 4.53 -6.89 30.40
N ASP A 489 5.21 -5.88 29.86
CA ASP A 489 4.74 -4.49 29.84
C ASP A 489 4.36 -4.00 28.43
N ARG A 490 4.58 -4.83 27.40
CA ARG A 490 4.28 -4.49 26.01
C ARG A 490 2.78 -4.66 25.74
N VAL A 491 2.13 -3.55 25.44
CA VAL A 491 0.70 -3.50 25.10
C VAL A 491 0.46 -3.33 23.60
N ILE A 492 1.28 -2.46 22.98
CA ILE A 492 1.10 -2.03 21.59
C ILE A 492 1.99 -2.87 20.67
N VAL A 493 1.40 -3.31 19.57
CA VAL A 493 2.16 -3.80 18.42
C VAL A 493 2.42 -2.60 17.50
N PRO A 494 3.67 -2.31 17.11
CA PRO A 494 4.00 -1.18 16.22
C PRO A 494 3.23 -1.25 14.90
N GLY A 495 2.06 -0.60 14.84
CA GLY A 495 1.17 -0.62 13.68
C GLY A 495 1.67 0.17 12.49
N SER A 496 2.69 1.02 12.69
CA SER A 496 3.39 1.78 11.64
C SER A 496 4.70 1.13 11.19
N PHE A 497 5.08 -0.01 11.78
CA PHE A 497 6.29 -0.70 11.37
C PHE A 497 6.08 -1.32 9.99
N LEU A 498 7.04 -1.06 9.11
CA LEU A 498 7.11 -1.60 7.77
C LEU A 498 8.29 -2.58 7.73
N GLU A 499 8.00 -3.85 7.48
CA GLU A 499 9.04 -4.86 7.30
C GLU A 499 9.82 -4.56 6.01
N PRO A 500 11.17 -4.65 6.02
CA PRO A 500 11.96 -4.49 4.81
C PRO A 500 11.52 -5.47 3.72
N PHE A 501 11.55 -5.03 2.46
CA PHE A 501 11.22 -5.88 1.33
C PHE A 501 12.29 -6.96 1.17
N ASN A 502 11.88 -8.22 1.24
CA ASN A 502 12.77 -9.35 1.07
C ASN A 502 13.12 -9.53 -0.41
N THR A 503 14.36 -9.23 -0.77
CA THR A 503 14.88 -9.41 -2.13
C THR A 503 15.62 -10.74 -2.34
N GLU A 504 15.74 -11.60 -1.34
CA GLU A 504 16.44 -12.89 -1.45
C GLU A 504 15.77 -13.87 -2.43
N PRO A 505 14.43 -14.04 -2.43
CA PRO A 505 13.79 -14.99 -3.33
C PRO A 505 14.07 -14.68 -4.80
N PHE A 506 14.19 -15.72 -5.61
CA PHE A 506 14.41 -15.60 -7.05
C PHE A 506 13.16 -16.00 -7.83
N VAL A 507 12.81 -15.19 -8.84
CA VAL A 507 11.68 -15.46 -9.74
C VAL A 507 12.18 -15.57 -11.17
N TYR A 508 11.93 -16.71 -11.77
CA TYR A 508 12.34 -17.01 -13.13
C TYR A 508 11.53 -16.24 -14.19
N SER A 509 12.14 -15.93 -15.33
CA SER A 509 11.47 -15.33 -16.47
C SER A 509 11.57 -16.20 -17.73
N ASP A 510 10.43 -16.70 -18.20
CA ASP A 510 10.30 -17.48 -19.44
C ASP A 510 10.29 -16.62 -20.73
N PHE A 511 10.35 -15.29 -20.60
CA PHE A 511 10.29 -14.41 -21.74
C PHE A 511 11.53 -14.56 -22.64
N ALA A 512 11.28 -14.87 -23.91
CA ALA A 512 12.28 -14.98 -24.96
C ALA A 512 12.74 -13.58 -25.42
N LEU A 513 14.00 -13.21 -25.13
CA LEU A 513 14.54 -11.87 -25.48
C LEU A 513 14.60 -11.63 -27.00
N GLU A 514 14.68 -12.70 -27.80
CA GLU A 514 14.60 -12.67 -29.26
C GLU A 514 13.21 -12.30 -29.80
N SER A 515 12.17 -12.32 -28.96
CA SER A 515 10.81 -11.87 -29.32
C SER A 515 10.55 -10.41 -28.95
N LEU A 516 11.54 -9.72 -28.38
CA LEU A 516 11.44 -8.33 -27.93
C LEU A 516 11.15 -7.39 -29.11
N THR A 517 10.11 -6.58 -29.00
CA THR A 517 9.79 -5.57 -30.02
C THR A 517 9.80 -4.17 -29.42
N LEU A 518 10.10 -3.16 -30.25
CA LEU A 518 10.06 -1.75 -29.86
C LEU A 518 8.68 -1.16 -30.19
N PRO A 519 7.82 -0.90 -29.18
CA PRO A 519 6.51 -0.30 -29.41
C PRO A 519 6.64 1.10 -29.99
N THR A 520 5.86 1.40 -31.02
CA THR A 520 5.90 2.70 -31.70
C THR A 520 5.49 3.85 -30.79
N CYS A 521 4.63 3.61 -29.81
CA CYS A 521 4.15 4.60 -28.85
C CYS A 521 5.24 5.14 -27.91
N LEU A 522 6.38 4.45 -27.78
CA LEU A 522 7.51 4.92 -26.98
C LEU A 522 8.50 5.76 -27.79
N HIS A 523 8.34 5.87 -29.11
CA HIS A 523 9.23 6.66 -29.98
C HIS A 523 10.74 6.36 -29.81
N LEU A 524 11.09 5.12 -29.44
CA LEU A 524 12.47 4.72 -29.11
C LEU A 524 13.39 4.55 -30.34
N ARG A 525 12.88 4.62 -31.57
CA ARG A 525 13.63 4.27 -32.80
C ARG A 525 14.80 5.22 -33.10
N ASP A 526 14.71 6.45 -32.60
CA ASP A 526 15.74 7.48 -32.83
C ASP A 526 16.88 7.37 -31.81
N VAL A 527 16.65 6.67 -30.69
CA VAL A 527 17.61 6.54 -29.59
C VAL A 527 18.17 5.13 -29.42
N CYS A 528 17.48 4.11 -29.95
CA CYS A 528 17.96 2.72 -29.91
C CYS A 528 17.49 1.87 -31.09
N ARG A 529 18.20 0.75 -31.32
CA ARG A 529 17.90 -0.22 -32.37
C ARG A 529 18.16 -1.65 -31.88
N LEU A 530 17.23 -2.56 -32.16
CA LEU A 530 17.43 -4.00 -31.91
C LEU A 530 18.55 -4.53 -32.82
N ALA A 531 19.47 -5.31 -32.22
CA ALA A 531 20.70 -5.79 -32.85
C ALA A 531 20.75 -7.32 -32.98
#